data_AF-A0A1B7NHY6-F1
#
_entry.id   AF-A0A1B7NHY6-F1
#
_cell.length_a   1.000
_cell.length_b   1.000
_cell.length_c   1.000
_cell.angle_alpha   90.00
_cell.angle_beta   90.00
_cell.angle_gamma   90.00
#
_symmetry.space_group_name_H-M   'P 1'
#
loop_
_entity.id
_entity.type
_entity.pdbx_description
1 polymer ?
#
loop_
_entity_poly.entity_id
_entity_poly.type
_entity_poly.pdbx_seq_one_letter_code
_entity_poly.pdbx_strand_id
1 'polypeptide(L)'
;PKRSLIGPGSKQAKKQDVFYRLGIDPLQEASNDVLMSTFVTEMGKIKHRAETGLTTKSQRKLGKAIRRAKMMGVIPVLSCARLPWN
;
A
#
# COMPACT_ATOMS: atom_id res chain seq x y z
N PRO A 1 6.09 18.21 -8.22
CA PRO A 1 7.18 17.32 -8.67
C PRO A 1 6.67 16.18 -9.57
N LYS A 2 7.32 15.96 -10.73
CA LYS A 2 7.01 14.84 -11.63
C LYS A 2 7.32 13.53 -10.90
N ARG A 3 6.39 12.58 -10.92
CA ARG A 3 6.57 11.25 -10.30
C ARG A 3 7.57 10.46 -11.14
N SER A 4 8.52 9.79 -10.50
CA SER A 4 9.40 8.86 -11.22
C SER A 4 8.56 7.67 -11.70
N LEU A 5 8.71 7.30 -12.97
CA LEU A 5 8.02 6.13 -13.54
C LEU A 5 8.59 4.81 -13.01
N ILE A 6 9.84 4.85 -12.54
CA ILE A 6 10.63 3.69 -12.09
C ILE A 6 10.67 3.69 -10.56
N GLY A 7 10.48 2.50 -9.97
CA GLY A 7 10.59 2.31 -8.52
C GLY A 7 12.03 2.30 -8.01
N PRO A 8 12.26 2.48 -6.70
CA PRO A 8 13.60 2.57 -6.16
C PRO A 8 14.40 1.27 -6.33
N GLY A 9 15.72 1.40 -6.40
CA GLY A 9 16.65 0.27 -6.43
C GLY A 9 16.55 -0.60 -5.16
N SER A 10 17.05 -1.84 -5.23
CA SER A 10 16.88 -2.85 -4.16
C SER A 10 17.38 -2.39 -2.78
N LYS A 11 18.58 -1.79 -2.70
CA LYS A 11 19.16 -1.28 -1.44
C LYS A 11 18.31 -0.17 -0.82
N GLN A 12 17.93 0.80 -1.66
CA GLN A 12 17.11 1.94 -1.23
C GLN A 12 15.72 1.46 -0.78
N ALA A 13 15.11 0.55 -1.54
CA ALA A 13 13.81 -0.03 -1.21
C ALA A 13 13.84 -0.75 0.14
N LYS A 14 14.85 -1.57 0.44
CA LYS A 14 14.97 -2.22 1.76
C LYS A 14 15.07 -1.23 2.92
N LYS A 15 15.71 -0.07 2.70
CA LYS A 15 15.84 0.99 3.71
C LYS A 15 14.52 1.76 3.94
N GLN A 16 13.70 1.89 2.90
CA GLN A 16 12.43 2.63 2.94
C GLN A 16 11.23 1.74 3.30
N ASP A 17 11.28 0.46 2.95
CA ASP A 17 10.19 -0.48 3.13
C ASP A 17 9.91 -0.73 4.61
N VAL A 18 8.79 -0.16 5.07
CA VAL A 18 8.32 -0.27 6.46
C VAL A 18 8.03 -1.72 6.86
N PHE A 19 7.47 -2.53 5.96
CA PHE A 19 7.15 -3.93 6.24
C PHE A 19 8.42 -4.74 6.41
N TYR A 20 9.42 -4.50 5.56
CA TYR A 20 10.71 -5.16 5.66
C TYR A 20 11.46 -4.78 6.95
N ARG A 21 11.43 -3.50 7.32
CA ARG A 21 12.14 -3.00 8.52
C ARG A 21 11.50 -3.43 9.82
N LEU A 22 10.17 -3.47 9.87
CA LEU A 22 9.42 -3.84 11.07
C LEU A 22 9.17 -5.34 11.16
N GLY A 23 9.53 -6.13 10.14
CA GLY A 23 9.29 -7.57 10.12
C GLY A 23 7.81 -7.95 9.99
N ILE A 24 6.97 -7.03 9.52
CA ILE A 24 5.51 -7.20 9.41
C ILE A 24 5.20 -7.84 8.06
N ASP A 25 4.32 -8.86 8.05
CA ASP A 25 3.77 -9.38 6.79
C ASP A 25 2.53 -8.58 6.37
N PRO A 26 2.55 -7.85 5.24
CA PRO A 26 1.39 -7.11 4.77
C PRO A 26 0.12 -7.96 4.64
N LEU A 27 0.25 -9.28 4.38
CA LEU A 27 -0.89 -10.17 4.19
C LEU A 27 -1.74 -10.36 5.45
N GLN A 28 -1.16 -10.18 6.64
CA GLN A 28 -1.85 -10.33 7.91
C GLN A 28 -2.57 -9.04 8.33
N GLU A 29 -2.18 -7.90 7.76
CA GLU A 29 -2.74 -6.58 8.08
C GLU A 29 -3.96 -6.20 7.22
N ALA A 30 -4.61 -7.17 6.57
CA ALA A 30 -5.72 -6.90 5.66
C ALA A 30 -6.97 -6.32 6.36
N SER A 31 -7.07 -6.45 7.68
CA SER A 31 -8.13 -5.86 8.52
C SER A 31 -7.81 -4.43 8.99
N ASN A 32 -6.58 -3.95 8.82
CA ASN A 32 -6.15 -2.62 9.24
C ASN A 32 -6.47 -1.58 8.15
N ASP A 33 -7.60 -0.90 8.30
CA ASP A 33 -8.12 0.08 7.35
C ASP A 33 -7.19 1.29 7.17
N VAL A 34 -6.62 1.81 8.26
CA VAL A 34 -5.68 2.95 8.23
C VAL A 34 -4.41 2.58 7.45
N LEU A 35 -3.85 1.39 7.71
CA LEU A 35 -2.65 0.95 7.00
C LEU A 35 -2.94 0.71 5.51
N MET A 36 -4.03 0.02 5.18
CA MET A 36 -4.37 -0.30 3.80
C MET A 36 -4.71 0.96 2.98
N SER A 37 -5.49 1.89 3.55
CA SER A 37 -5.88 3.14 2.89
C SER A 37 -4.68 4.04 2.55
N THR A 38 -3.62 4.01 3.38
CA THR A 38 -2.38 4.76 3.13
C THR A 38 -1.71 4.38 1.79
N PHE A 39 -1.86 3.14 1.34
CA PHE A 39 -1.26 2.63 0.10
C PHE A 39 -2.21 2.63 -1.11
N VAL A 40 -3.37 3.26 -0.98
CA VAL A 40 -4.38 3.38 -2.01
C VAL A 40 -4.53 4.86 -2.41
N THR A 41 -4.81 5.13 -3.67
CA THR A 41 -5.08 6.49 -4.17
C THR A 41 -6.48 6.93 -3.77
N GLU A 42 -6.78 8.21 -3.90
CA GLU A 42 -8.13 8.74 -3.66
C GLU A 42 -9.20 8.03 -4.53
N MET A 43 -8.82 7.57 -5.73
CA MET A 43 -9.71 6.81 -6.62
C MET A 43 -9.83 5.32 -6.26
N GLY A 44 -9.27 4.88 -5.13
CA GLY A 44 -9.26 3.47 -4.74
C GLY A 44 -8.22 2.62 -5.49
N LYS A 45 -7.31 3.19 -6.29
CA LYS A 45 -6.29 2.39 -7.00
C LYS A 45 -5.11 2.09 -6.09
N ILE A 46 -4.50 0.91 -6.19
CA ILE A 46 -3.29 0.59 -5.42
C ILE A 46 -2.15 1.47 -5.95
N LYS A 47 -1.44 2.19 -5.05
CA LYS A 47 -0.32 3.05 -5.42
C LYS A 47 0.79 2.24 -6.10
N HIS A 48 1.41 2.81 -7.14
CA HIS A 48 2.50 2.17 -7.85
C HIS A 48 3.76 2.06 -6.96
N ARG A 49 4.64 1.10 -7.25
CA ARG A 49 5.88 0.90 -6.47
C ARG A 49 6.77 2.14 -6.40
N ALA A 50 6.75 2.95 -7.47
CA ALA A 50 7.48 4.21 -7.49
C ALA A 50 6.97 5.23 -6.48
N GLU A 51 5.69 5.14 -6.09
CA GLU A 51 5.09 5.99 -5.08
C GLU A 51 5.21 5.37 -3.67
N THR A 52 5.07 4.05 -3.55
CA THR A 52 5.13 3.37 -2.23
C THR A 52 6.55 3.16 -1.70
N GLY A 53 7.55 3.12 -2.58
CA GLY A 53 8.96 2.92 -2.20
C GLY A 53 9.30 1.52 -1.67
N LEU A 54 8.34 0.59 -1.66
CA LEU A 54 8.50 -0.72 -1.05
C LEU A 54 9.41 -1.64 -1.87
N THR A 55 9.90 -2.72 -1.24
CA THR A 55 10.50 -3.82 -2.00
C THR A 55 9.45 -4.50 -2.88
N THR A 56 9.87 -5.10 -3.98
CA THR A 56 8.96 -5.82 -4.89
C THR A 56 8.20 -6.95 -4.18
N LYS A 57 8.84 -7.59 -3.19
CA LYS A 57 8.22 -8.65 -2.38
C LYS A 57 7.09 -8.10 -1.51
N SER A 58 7.34 -7.03 -0.76
CA SER A 58 6.33 -6.38 0.08
C SER A 58 5.21 -5.78 -0.76
N GLN A 59 5.51 -5.10 -1.87
CA GLN A 59 4.49 -4.55 -2.77
C GLN A 59 3.52 -5.62 -3.29
N ARG A 60 4.02 -6.81 -3.66
CA ARG A 60 3.17 -7.93 -4.12
C ARG A 60 2.26 -8.45 -3.00
N LYS A 61 2.80 -8.59 -1.79
CA LYS A 61 2.05 -9.03 -0.60
C LYS A 61 0.99 -8.00 -0.21
N LEU A 62 1.37 -6.74 -0.13
CA LEU A 62 0.50 -5.61 0.13
C LEU A 62 -0.64 -5.53 -0.89
N GLY A 63 -0.34 -5.70 -2.19
CA GLY A 63 -1.38 -5.71 -3.21
C GLY A 63 -2.43 -6.82 -3.01
N LYS A 64 -2.02 -7.99 -2.52
CA LYS A 64 -2.96 -9.07 -2.14
C LYS A 64 -3.76 -8.69 -0.89
N ALA A 65 -3.11 -8.11 0.12
CA ALA A 65 -3.76 -7.67 1.35
C ALA A 65 -4.84 -6.61 1.07
N ILE A 66 -4.52 -5.58 0.28
CA ILE A 66 -5.48 -4.54 -0.11
C ILE A 66 -6.66 -5.13 -0.89
N ARG A 67 -6.42 -6.09 -1.80
CA ARG A 67 -7.53 -6.77 -2.49
C ARG A 67 -8.41 -7.56 -1.52
N ARG A 68 -7.84 -8.21 -0.51
CA ARG A 68 -8.63 -8.87 0.55
C ARG A 68 -9.42 -7.85 1.36
N ALA A 69 -8.78 -6.78 1.82
CA ALA A 69 -9.40 -5.70 2.59
C ALA A 69 -10.63 -5.13 1.87
N LYS A 70 -10.51 -4.88 0.56
CA LYS A 70 -11.62 -4.45 -0.30
C LYS A 70 -12.78 -5.44 -0.33
N MET A 71 -12.48 -6.73 -0.52
CA MET A 71 -13.51 -7.77 -0.56
C MET A 71 -14.17 -8.02 0.79
N MET A 72 -13.45 -7.78 1.89
CA MET A 72 -13.98 -7.85 3.26
C MET A 72 -14.76 -6.60 3.67
N GLY A 73 -14.79 -5.54 2.84
CA GLY A 73 -15.44 -4.28 3.17
C GLY A 73 -14.69 -3.40 4.17
N VAL A 74 -13.42 -3.72 4.47
CA VAL A 74 -12.57 -2.94 5.40
C VAL A 74 -12.23 -1.57 4.81
N ILE A 75 -12.07 -1.50 3.49
CA ILE A 75 -11.84 -0.25 2.74
C ILE A 75 -12.72 -0.22 1.49
N PRO A 76 -13.09 0.96 0.97
CA PRO A 76 -13.89 1.06 -0.25
C PRO A 76 -13.17 0.48 -1.47
N VAL A 77 -13.95 -0.17 -2.35
CA VAL A 77 -13.44 -0.81 -3.57
C VAL A 77 -13.03 0.24 -4.62
N LEU A 78 -13.85 1.26 -4.78
CA LEU A 78 -13.64 2.41 -5.67
C LEU A 78 -13.38 3.66 -4.81
N SER A 79 -13.50 4.86 -5.38
CA SER A 79 -13.24 6.17 -4.75
C SER A 79 -13.33 6.14 -3.22
N CYS A 80 -12.25 6.56 -2.57
CA CYS A 80 -12.23 6.77 -1.13
C CYS A 80 -13.34 7.77 -0.82
N ALA A 81 -14.50 7.27 -0.40
CA ALA A 81 -15.52 8.09 0.20
C ALA A 81 -14.80 8.74 1.38
N ARG A 82 -14.49 10.03 1.24
CA ARG A 82 -13.74 10.81 2.21
C ARG A 82 -14.29 10.50 3.59
N LEU A 83 -13.61 9.62 4.33
CA LEU A 83 -13.97 9.36 5.71
C LEU A 83 -13.75 10.71 6.41
N PRO A 84 -14.71 11.19 7.20
CA PRO A 84 -14.80 12.59 7.65
C PRO A 84 -13.68 13.04 8.61
N TRP A 85 -12.58 12.31 8.68
CA TRP A 85 -11.49 12.49 9.63
C TRP A 85 -10.18 12.93 8.95
N ASN A 86 -10.28 13.92 8.05
CA ASN A 86 -9.16 14.73 7.57
C ASN A 86 -9.61 16.18 7.42
#